data_AF-A0A2M7PT68-F1
#
_entry.id   AF-A0A2M7PT68-F1
#
_cell.length_a   1.000
_cell.length_b   1.000
_cell.length_c   1.000
_cell.angle_alpha   90.00
_cell.angle_beta   90.00
_cell.angle_gamma   90.00
#
_symmetry.space_group_name_H-M   'P 1'
#
loop_
_entity.id
_entity.type
_entity.pdbx_description
1 polymer ?
#
loop_
_entity_poly.entity_id
_entity_poly.type
_entity_poly.pdbx_seq_one_letter_code
_entity_poly.pdbx_strand_id
1 'polypeptide(L)'
;MANDVAFAIENATLYQNLHESYLSIIRALVSALELKDSHTRGHSESVTRYAVALAKKLKLSPQEIESIEVAAILHDIGKIAIQESILNKPGKLNDEEWREMKRHPEFSYKILKEV
;
A
#
# COMPACT_ATOMS: atom_id res chain seq x y z
N MET A 1 34.77 -2.36 -22.11
CA MET A 1 33.85 -1.32 -22.62
C MET A 1 32.51 -1.89 -23.06
N ALA A 2 32.39 -2.70 -24.13
CA ALA A 2 31.10 -3.26 -24.56
C ALA A 2 30.47 -4.24 -23.54
N ASN A 3 31.28 -5.12 -22.94
CA ASN A 3 30.81 -6.02 -21.87
C ASN A 3 30.37 -5.25 -20.62
N ASP A 4 31.12 -4.23 -20.18
CA ASP A 4 30.80 -3.47 -18.97
C ASP A 4 29.46 -2.73 -19.08
N VAL A 5 29.16 -2.20 -20.28
CA VAL A 5 27.86 -1.58 -20.57
C VAL A 5 26.74 -2.62 -20.60
N ALA A 6 26.96 -3.79 -21.18
CA ALA A 6 25.98 -4.87 -21.18
C ALA A 6 25.65 -5.35 -19.76
N PHE A 7 26.67 -5.56 -18.92
CA PHE A 7 26.50 -5.92 -17.50
C PHE A 7 25.73 -4.84 -16.72
N ALA A 8 26.01 -3.56 -16.96
CA ALA A 8 25.30 -2.46 -16.30
C ALA A 8 23.81 -2.41 -16.67
N ILE A 9 23.47 -2.64 -17.95
CA ILE A 9 22.08 -2.69 -18.42
C ILE A 9 21.34 -3.89 -17.82
N GLU A 10 21.98 -5.06 -17.82
CA GLU A 10 21.40 -6.28 -17.25
C GLU A 10 21.12 -6.10 -15.75
N ASN A 11 22.07 -5.54 -15.01
CA ASN A 11 21.91 -5.27 -13.59
C ASN A 11 20.76 -4.28 -13.32
N ALA A 12 20.68 -3.17 -14.08
CA ALA A 12 19.59 -2.21 -13.97
C ALA A 12 18.22 -2.86 -14.25
N THR A 13 18.15 -3.74 -15.25
CA THR A 13 16.92 -4.48 -15.59
C THR A 13 16.53 -5.44 -14.46
N LEU A 14 17.50 -6.14 -13.87
CA LEU A 14 17.27 -7.02 -12.71
C LEU A 14 16.72 -6.25 -11.50
N TYR A 15 17.29 -5.07 -11.20
CA TYR A 15 16.77 -4.20 -10.14
C TYR A 15 15.35 -3.72 -10.42
N GLN A 16 15.03 -3.33 -11.66
CA GLN A 16 13.67 -2.95 -12.03
C GLN A 16 12.68 -4.12 -11.86
N ASN A 17 13.04 -5.31 -12.33
CA ASN A 17 12.19 -6.50 -12.20
C ASN A 17 11.96 -6.89 -10.74
N LEU A 18 12.98 -6.76 -9.89
CA LEU A 18 12.88 -6.99 -8.45
C LEU A 18 11.90 -6.00 -7.81
N HIS A 19 12.02 -4.72 -8.16
CA HIS A 19 11.14 -3.66 -7.68
C HIS A 19 9.68 -3.88 -8.09
N GLU A 20 9.42 -4.20 -9.37
CA GLU A 20 8.07 -4.52 -9.86
C GLU A 20 7.48 -5.76 -9.17
N SER A 21 8.29 -6.79 -8.94
CA SER A 21 7.86 -7.99 -8.23
C SER A 21 7.48 -7.67 -6.78
N TYR A 22 8.26 -6.83 -6.10
CA TYR A 22 7.98 -6.36 -4.75
C TYR A 22 6.64 -5.59 -4.68
N LEU A 23 6.43 -4.63 -5.57
CA LEU A 23 5.17 -3.90 -5.65
C LEU A 23 3.98 -4.82 -5.99
N SER A 24 4.17 -5.82 -6.86
CA SER A 24 3.14 -6.80 -7.19
C SER A 24 2.69 -7.62 -5.98
N ILE A 25 3.62 -8.02 -5.12
CA ILE A 25 3.31 -8.75 -3.87
C ILE A 25 2.50 -7.87 -2.93
N ILE A 26 2.92 -6.61 -2.74
CA ILE A 26 2.19 -5.64 -1.91
C ILE A 26 0.77 -5.43 -2.42
N ARG A 27 0.60 -5.21 -3.73
CA ARG A 27 -0.73 -5.05 -4.35
C ARG A 27 -1.60 -6.29 -4.17
N ALA A 28 -1.04 -7.49 -4.22
CA ALA A 28 -1.78 -8.73 -3.97
C ALA A 28 -2.28 -8.83 -2.52
N LEU A 29 -1.46 -8.44 -1.53
CA LEU A 29 -1.86 -8.40 -0.11
C LEU A 29 -3.01 -7.42 0.13
N VAL A 30 -2.90 -6.22 -0.44
CA VAL A 30 -3.96 -5.21 -0.34
C VAL A 30 -5.22 -5.65 -1.06
N SER A 31 -5.10 -6.29 -2.22
CA SER A 31 -6.26 -6.86 -2.92
C SER A 31 -6.96 -7.92 -2.07
N ALA A 32 -6.21 -8.75 -1.34
CA ALA A 32 -6.79 -9.73 -0.42
C ALA A 32 -7.53 -9.05 0.75
N LEU A 33 -6.99 -7.94 1.27
CA LEU A 33 -7.68 -7.13 2.28
C LEU A 33 -8.96 -6.49 1.73
N GLU A 34 -8.93 -5.92 0.53
CA GLU A 34 -10.11 -5.32 -0.11
C GLU A 34 -11.17 -6.36 -0.50
N LEU A 35 -10.81 -7.65 -0.61
CA LEU A 35 -11.81 -8.73 -0.71
C LEU A 35 -12.53 -8.98 0.61
N LYS A 36 -11.85 -8.78 1.75
CA LYS A 36 -12.44 -8.84 3.09
C LYS A 36 -13.24 -7.58 3.43
N ASP A 37 -12.79 -6.40 3.00
CA ASP A 37 -13.49 -5.11 3.16
C ASP A 37 -14.36 -4.82 1.93
N SER A 38 -15.63 -5.21 2.00
CA SER A 38 -16.58 -5.09 0.88
C SER A 38 -16.80 -3.65 0.39
N HIS A 39 -16.39 -2.65 1.16
CA HIS A 39 -16.61 -1.24 0.88
C HIS A 39 -15.47 -0.54 0.14
N THR A 40 -14.27 -1.13 0.09
CA THR A 40 -13.06 -0.41 -0.36
C THR A 40 -12.36 -0.97 -1.58
N ARG A 41 -13.04 -1.77 -2.41
CA ARG A 41 -12.43 -2.29 -3.64
C ARG A 41 -11.93 -1.17 -4.56
N GLY A 42 -10.65 -1.20 -4.93
CA GLY A 42 -10.00 -0.19 -5.77
C GLY A 42 -9.74 1.15 -5.08
N HIS A 43 -10.01 1.24 -3.76
CA HIS A 43 -9.75 2.43 -2.97
C HIS A 43 -8.26 2.71 -2.89
N SER A 44 -7.48 1.69 -2.54
CA SER A 44 -6.04 1.84 -2.30
C SER A 44 -5.32 2.24 -3.59
N GLU A 45 -5.72 1.68 -4.74
CA GLU A 45 -5.21 2.08 -6.06
C GLU A 45 -5.53 3.54 -6.37
N SER A 46 -6.76 3.97 -6.12
CA SER A 46 -7.17 5.36 -6.37
C SER A 46 -6.42 6.35 -5.50
N VAL A 47 -6.30 6.08 -4.20
CA VAL A 47 -5.53 6.91 -3.25
C VAL A 47 -4.07 6.98 -3.68
N THR A 48 -3.46 5.84 -4.02
CA THR A 48 -2.07 5.77 -4.49
C THR A 48 -1.83 6.64 -5.72
N ARG A 49 -2.72 6.55 -6.72
CA ARG A 49 -2.63 7.38 -7.93
C ARG A 49 -2.65 8.88 -7.61
N TYR A 50 -3.53 9.33 -6.70
CA TYR A 50 -3.60 10.73 -6.30
C TYR A 50 -2.37 11.17 -5.50
N ALA A 51 -1.91 10.33 -4.56
CA ALA A 51 -0.74 10.61 -3.73
C ALA A 51 0.53 10.77 -4.57
N VAL A 52 0.78 9.84 -5.50
CA VAL A 52 1.93 9.91 -6.42
C VAL A 52 1.84 11.12 -7.35
N ALA A 53 0.66 11.44 -7.88
CA ALA A 53 0.48 12.61 -8.73
C ALA A 53 0.76 13.92 -7.97
N LEU A 54 0.34 14.01 -6.71
CA LEU A 54 0.62 15.15 -5.85
C LEU A 54 2.11 15.25 -5.52
N ALA A 55 2.76 14.14 -5.14
CA ALA A 55 4.19 14.09 -4.85
C ALA A 55 5.03 14.57 -6.05
N LYS A 56 4.67 14.12 -7.26
CA LYS A 56 5.30 14.60 -8.52
C LYS A 56 5.09 16.10 -8.74
N LYS A 57 3.89 16.63 -8.49
CA LYS A 57 3.59 18.07 -8.58
C LYS A 57 4.41 18.89 -7.59
N LEU A 58 4.67 18.35 -6.41
CA LEU A 58 5.51 18.97 -5.37
C LEU A 58 7.01 18.84 -5.65
N LYS A 59 7.41 18.16 -6.74
CA LYS A 59 8.81 17.92 -7.13
C LYS A 59 9.63 17.21 -6.05
N LEU A 60 8.99 16.29 -5.34
CA LEU A 60 9.70 15.40 -4.42
C LEU A 60 10.69 14.50 -5.18
N SER A 61 11.70 14.02 -4.47
CA SER A 61 12.71 13.12 -5.02
C SER A 61 12.06 11.79 -5.46
N PRO A 62 12.68 11.05 -6.40
CA PRO A 62 12.20 9.72 -6.79
C PRO A 62 12.02 8.77 -5.60
N GLN A 63 12.93 8.82 -4.62
CA GLN A 63 12.89 8.02 -3.41
C GLN A 63 11.69 8.37 -2.50
N GLU A 64 11.37 9.65 -2.37
CA GLU A 64 10.18 10.09 -1.62
C GLU A 64 8.89 9.69 -2.34
N ILE A 65 8.85 9.79 -3.66
CA ILE A 65 7.68 9.36 -4.45
C ILE A 65 7.43 7.86 -4.30
N GLU A 66 8.49 7.05 -4.36
CA GLU A 66 8.42 5.60 -4.16
C GLU A 66 7.91 5.27 -2.73
N SER A 67 8.45 5.95 -1.72
CA SER A 67 8.00 5.79 -0.33
C SER A 67 6.51 6.14 -0.17
N ILE A 68 6.06 7.20 -0.84
CA ILE A 68 4.64 7.62 -0.85
C ILE A 68 3.77 6.59 -1.57
N GLU A 69 4.23 6.02 -2.68
CA GLU A 69 3.50 4.97 -3.39
C GLU A 69 3.27 3.76 -2.48
N VAL A 70 4.33 3.24 -1.86
CA VAL A 70 4.24 2.07 -0.96
C VAL A 70 3.37 2.39 0.25
N ALA A 71 3.54 3.56 0.88
CA ALA A 71 2.74 3.98 2.02
C ALA A 71 1.26 4.13 1.67
N ALA A 72 0.93 4.67 0.50
CA ALA A 72 -0.44 4.85 0.05
C ALA A 72 -1.12 3.50 -0.24
N ILE A 73 -0.39 2.53 -0.82
CA ILE A 73 -0.93 1.18 -1.04
C ILE A 73 -1.24 0.52 0.30
N LEU A 74 -0.35 0.63 1.28
CA LEU A 74 -0.43 -0.09 2.56
C LEU A 74 -1.17 0.64 3.69
N HIS A 75 -1.63 1.88 3.48
CA HIS A 75 -2.14 2.73 4.57
C HIS A 75 -3.21 2.05 5.45
N ASP A 76 -4.08 1.26 4.82
CA ASP A 76 -5.22 0.60 5.44
C ASP A 76 -4.97 -0.87 5.80
N ILE A 77 -3.74 -1.40 5.67
CA ILE A 77 -3.43 -2.83 5.87
C ILE A 77 -3.88 -3.35 7.25
N GLY A 78 -3.89 -2.48 8.27
CA GLY A 78 -4.34 -2.78 9.62
C GLY A 78 -5.82 -3.15 9.76
N LYS A 79 -6.66 -2.90 8.74
CA LYS A 79 -8.04 -3.39 8.72
C LYS A 79 -8.14 -4.92 8.74
N ILE A 80 -7.06 -5.63 8.44
CA ILE A 80 -6.99 -7.09 8.57
C ILE A 80 -7.29 -7.54 10.01
N ALA A 81 -6.91 -6.74 11.01
CA ALA A 81 -7.12 -7.03 12.43
C ALA A 81 -8.52 -6.65 12.95
N ILE A 82 -9.33 -5.94 12.14
CA ILE A 82 -10.69 -5.53 12.51
C ILE A 82 -11.66 -6.70 12.29
N GLN A 83 -12.53 -6.94 13.27
CA GLN A 83 -13.56 -7.98 13.19
C GLN A 83 -14.49 -7.74 11.99
N GLU A 84 -14.85 -8.82 11.29
CA GLU A 84 -15.66 -8.74 10.07
C GLU A 84 -17.07 -8.16 10.32
N SER A 85 -17.65 -8.44 11.49
CA SER A 85 -18.93 -7.89 11.95
C SER A 85 -18.93 -6.37 12.12
N ILE A 86 -17.76 -5.77 12.35
CA ILE A 86 -17.56 -4.33 12.45
C ILE A 86 -17.16 -3.76 11.07
N LEU A 87 -16.22 -4.42 10.40
CA LEU A 87 -15.67 -3.98 9.11
C LEU A 87 -16.74 -3.89 8.03
N ASN A 88 -17.64 -4.88 7.95
CA ASN A 88 -18.71 -4.97 6.95
C ASN A 88 -20.11 -4.75 7.54
N LYS A 89 -20.21 -4.03 8.68
CA LYS A 89 -21.51 -3.82 9.33
C LYS A 89 -22.45 -3.05 8.39
N PRO A 90 -23.66 -3.56 8.08
CA PRO A 90 -24.63 -2.79 7.33
C PRO A 90 -25.15 -1.63 8.19
N GLY A 91 -24.89 -0.40 7.75
CA GLY A 91 -25.34 0.82 8.43
C GLY A 91 -24.25 1.48 9.28
N LYS A 92 -24.67 2.30 10.26
CA LYS A 92 -23.73 3.08 11.08
C LYS A 92 -23.13 2.21 12.18
N LEU A 93 -21.83 2.40 12.41
CA LEU A 93 -21.15 1.90 13.60
C LEU A 93 -21.63 2.67 14.83
N ASN A 94 -21.80 1.97 15.95
CA ASN A 94 -21.97 2.60 17.25
C ASN A 94 -20.61 3.11 17.78
N ASP A 95 -20.61 3.79 18.92
CA ASP A 95 -19.40 4.42 19.45
C ASP A 95 -18.28 3.42 19.77
N GLU A 96 -18.60 2.20 20.23
CA GLU A 96 -17.60 1.17 20.54
C GLU A 96 -17.04 0.54 19.26
N GLU A 97 -17.90 0.20 18.32
CA GLU A 97 -17.50 -0.31 17.00
C GLU A 97 -16.65 0.72 16.25
N TRP A 98 -16.99 2.00 16.36
CA TRP A 98 -16.20 3.08 15.77
C TRP A 98 -14.86 3.27 16.47
N ARG A 99 -14.78 3.07 17.79
CA ARG A 99 -13.50 3.03 18.51
C ARG A 99 -12.61 1.91 17.99
N GLU A 100 -13.17 0.71 17.81
CA GLU A 100 -12.42 -0.42 17.26
C GLU A 100 -11.97 -0.16 15.82
N MET A 101 -12.87 0.33 14.95
CA MET A 101 -12.54 0.69 13.56
C MET A 101 -11.36 1.68 13.50
N LYS A 102 -11.32 2.67 14.40
CA LYS A 102 -10.25 3.68 14.45
C LYS A 102 -8.89 3.15 14.91
N ARG A 103 -8.78 1.87 15.28
CA ARG A 103 -7.50 1.23 15.61
C ARG A 103 -6.75 0.72 14.39
N HIS A 104 -7.38 0.64 13.21
CA HIS A 104 -6.69 0.17 11.99
C HIS A 104 -5.38 0.91 11.68
N PRO A 105 -5.19 2.23 11.93
CA PRO A 105 -3.90 2.87 11.68
C PRO A 105 -2.81 2.39 12.67
N GLU A 106 -3.18 2.15 13.93
CA GLU A 106 -2.27 1.57 14.93
C GLU A 106 -1.85 0.16 14.52
N PHE A 107 -2.79 -0.63 13.99
CA PHE A 107 -2.50 -1.95 13.44
C PHE A 107 -1.64 -1.88 12.18
N SER A 108 -1.90 -0.94 11.26
CA SER A 108 -1.04 -0.70 10.10
C SER A 108 0.38 -0.41 10.55
N TYR A 109 0.58 0.49 11.51
CA TYR A 109 1.90 0.76 12.09
C TYR A 109 2.54 -0.49 12.70
N LYS A 110 1.81 -1.27 13.48
CA LYS A 110 2.33 -2.51 14.09
C LYS A 110 2.75 -3.56 13.08
N ILE A 111 2.05 -3.66 11.94
CA ILE A 111 2.40 -4.56 10.85
C ILE A 111 3.66 -4.06 10.12
N LEU A 112 3.72 -2.76 9.83
CA LEU A 112 4.76 -2.18 8.99
C LEU A 112 6.08 -1.90 9.73
N LYS A 113 6.06 -1.72 11.06
CA LYS A 113 7.28 -1.44 11.84
C LYS A 113 8.28 -2.61 11.90
N GLU A 114 7.83 -3.81 11.57
CA GLU A 114 8.64 -5.04 11.62
C GLU A 114 9.28 -5.39 10.26
N VAL A 115 9.01 -4.59 9.23
CA VAL A 115 9.48 -4.76 7.85
C VAL A 115 10.49 -3.66 7.53
#